data_AF-A0A2U3JW78-F1
#
_entry.id   AF-A0A2U3JW78-F1
#
_cell.length_a   1.000
_cell.length_b   1.000
_cell.length_c   1.000
_cell.angle_alpha   90.00
_cell.angle_beta   90.00
_cell.angle_gamma   90.00
#
_symmetry.space_group_name_H-M   'P 1'
#
loop_
_entity.id
_entity.type
_entity.pdbx_description
1 polymer ?
#
loop_
_entity_poly.entity_id
_entity_poly.type
_entity_poly.pdbx_seq_one_letter_code
_entity_poly.pdbx_strand_id
1 'polypeptide(L)' 'MHYESERGLVALMAGLVRGVGKYYGEHLNVSTAGNAVHIQFP' A
#
# COMPACT_ATOMS: atom_id res chain seq x y z
N MET A 1 -0.23 2.61 7.24
CA MET A 1 -1.12 3.69 6.78
C MET A 1 -2.56 3.26 6.98
N HIS A 2 -3.41 4.07 7.61
CA HIS A 2 -4.85 3.80 7.73
C HIS A 2 -5.60 4.50 6.60
N TYR A 3 -6.37 3.73 5.83
CA TYR A 3 -7.15 4.22 4.70
C TYR A 3 -8.60 4.46 5.14
N GLU A 4 -8.96 5.72 5.31
CA GLU A 4 -10.32 6.12 5.68
C GLU A 4 -11.04 6.69 4.46
N SER A 5 -11.86 5.85 3.83
CA SER A 5 -12.77 6.26 2.76
C SER A 5 -13.90 5.26 2.62
N GLU A 6 -15.12 5.76 2.43
CA GLU A 6 -16.31 4.94 2.16
C GLU A 6 -16.21 4.15 0.84
N ARG A 7 -15.31 4.55 -0.06
CA ARG A 7 -15.13 3.91 -1.37
C ARG A 7 -14.44 2.54 -1.31
N GLY A 8 -13.84 2.17 -0.17
CA GLY A 8 -13.23 0.85 0.02
C GLY A 8 -12.02 0.54 -0.89
N LEU A 9 -11.32 1.55 -1.40
CA LEU A 9 -10.23 1.38 -2.37
C LEU A 9 -8.86 1.07 -1.75
N VAL A 10 -8.84 0.38 -0.60
CA VAL A 10 -7.59 0.04 0.11
C VAL A 10 -6.64 -0.81 -0.74
N ALA A 11 -7.19 -1.72 -1.55
CA ALA A 11 -6.40 -2.56 -2.47
C ALA A 11 -5.75 -1.74 -3.60
N LEU A 12 -6.46 -0.72 -4.11
CA LEU A 12 -5.90 0.21 -5.09
C LEU A 12 -4.71 0.96 -4.49
N MET A 13 -4.85 1.44 -3.25
CA MET A 13 -3.78 2.15 -2.57
C MET A 13 -2.55 1.26 -2.35
N ALA A 14 -2.74 0.00 -1.96
CA ALA A 14 -1.63 -0.97 -1.87
C ALA A 14 -0.92 -1.16 -3.22
N GLY A 15 -1.66 -1.21 -4.33
CA GLY A 15 -1.11 -1.27 -5.68
C GLY A 15 -0.28 -0.04 -6.05
N LEU A 16 -0.77 1.16 -5.72
CA LEU A 16 -0.05 2.42 -5.96
C LEU A 16 1.27 2.46 -5.19
N VAL A 17 1.26 2.08 -3.90
CA VAL A 17 2.47 2.03 -3.07
C VAL A 17 3.51 1.09 -3.67
N ARG A 18 3.11 -0.09 -4.15
CA ARG A 18 4.01 -1.02 -4.86
C ARG A 18 4.58 -0.40 -6.13
N GLY A 19 3.76 0.32 -6.89
CA GLY A 19 4.20 1.04 -8.09
C GLY A 19 5.27 2.10 -7.79
N VAL A 20 5.09 2.85 -6.69
CA VAL A 20 6.08 3.83 -6.22
C VAL A 20 7.39 3.14 -5.82
N GLY A 21 7.33 2.06 -5.03
CA GLY A 21 8.53 1.29 -4.68
C GLY A 21 9.29 0.80 -5.92
N LYS A 22 8.57 0.27 -6.91
CA LYS A 22 9.16 -0.13 -8.20
C LYS A 22 9.82 1.04 -8.93
N TYR A 23 9.21 2.21 -8.93
CA TYR A 23 9.77 3.41 -9.58
C TYR A 23 11.09 3.84 -8.94
N TYR A 24 11.19 3.80 -7.61
CA TYR A 24 12.41 4.15 -6.87
C TYR A 24 13.43 3.00 -6.77
N GLY A 25 13.11 1.80 -7.26
CA GLY A 25 13.97 0.62 -7.12
C GLY A 25 13.99 0.05 -5.70
N GLU A 26 13.00 0.37 -4.87
CA GLU A 26 12.86 -0.14 -3.50
C GLU A 26 12.06 -1.45 -3.48
N HIS A 27 12.55 -2.41 -2.70
CA HIS A 27 11.85 -3.67 -2.46
C HIS A 27 10.89 -3.54 -1.28
N LEU A 28 9.70 -3.00 -1.53
CA LEU A 28 8.66 -2.84 -0.52
C LEU A 28 7.80 -4.11 -0.40
N ASN A 29 7.61 -4.59 0.83
CA ASN A 29 6.56 -5.56 1.11
C ASN A 29 5.29 -4.84 1.55
N VAL A 30 4.24 -4.89 0.74
CA VAL A 30 2.98 -4.18 0.98
C VAL A 30 1.85 -5.19 1.18
N SER A 31 1.20 -5.14 2.34
CA SER A 31 0.04 -5.98 2.69
C SER A 31 -1.13 -5.13 3.18
N THR A 32 -2.33 -5.70 3.17
CA THR A 32 -3.56 -5.02 3.62
C THR A 32 -4.24 -5.82 4.71
N ALA A 33 -4.70 -5.15 5.76
CA ALA A 33 -5.49 -5.72 6.84
C ALA A 33 -6.72 -4.84 7.09
N GLY A 34 -7.89 -5.25 6.58
CA GLY A 34 -9.08 -4.41 6.55
C GLY A 34 -8.82 -3.10 5.81
N ASN A 35 -8.98 -1.97 6.51
CA ASN A 35 -8.71 -0.63 5.98
C ASN A 35 -7.27 -0.14 6.24
N ALA A 36 -6.37 -0.99 6.74
CA ALA A 36 -4.97 -0.64 6.92
C ALA A 36 -4.13 -1.16 5.75
N VAL A 37 -3.22 -0.32 5.26
CA VAL A 37 -2.10 -0.69 4.39
C VAL A 37 -0.84 -0.75 5.23
N HIS A 38 -0.23 -1.92 5.31
CA HIS A 38 1.05 -2.15 5.95
C HIS A 38 2.14 -2.13 4.90
N ILE A 39 3.21 -1.39 5.19
CA ILE A 39 4.35 -1.23 4.30
C ILE A 39 5.59 -1.58 5.12
N GLN A 40 6.33 -2.56 4.63
CA GLN A 40 7.60 -2.98 5.20
C GLN A 40 8.69 -2.57 4.23
N PHE A 41 9.56 -1.68 4.71
CA PHE A 41 10.80 -1.30 4.05
C PHE A 41 11.90 -2.29 4.46
N PRO A 42 12.91 -2.53 3.61
CA PRO A 42 14.11 -3.26 3.99
C PRO A 42 14.89 -2.55 5.11
#